data_AF-A0A7V2W4U5-F1
#
_entry.id   AF-A0A7V2W4U5-F1
#
_cell.length_a   1.000
_cell.length_b   1.000
_cell.length_c   1.000
_cell.angle_alpha   90.00
_cell.angle_beta   90.00
_cell.angle_gamma   90.00
#
_symmetry.space_group_name_H-M   'P 1'
#
loop_
_entity.id
_entity.type
_entity.pdbx_description
1 polymer ?
#
loop_
_entity_poly.entity_id
_entity_poly.type
_entity_poly.pdbx_seq_one_letter_code
_entity_poly.pdbx_strand_id
1 'polypeptide(L)'
;MTSKLLFLLLGIIPCLSYSQTNGKMILQVTPKNASIEIENKLYQLGNKTWPMEIELPAGSYKIKIWAPTRKLIEDTIVIEADSTLYYRKNLNTLSEEYKTYNDKLAYYHKQKLLKIGLIGLDIGVTAATTAFIFAKKDRADNDKNIVDINSKAYQTSVNPENIKLAKSEYFDSVERYKKSNSTYKSVAIGGLAVITIINGLTILKIIKDSKNPLTKPIFDEKNPLSKTTFKIRNNGYSNPNFQFQITYSF
;
A
#
# COMPACT_ATOMS: atom_id res chain seq x y z
N MET A 1 60.67 38.68 -56.92
CA MET A 1 60.68 37.94 -55.63
C MET A 1 59.36 38.07 -54.85
N THR A 2 58.25 38.49 -55.47
CA THR A 2 56.99 38.84 -54.81
C THR A 2 55.85 37.83 -55.01
N SER A 3 55.95 36.89 -55.96
CA SER A 3 54.84 35.94 -56.23
C SER A 3 54.81 34.70 -55.31
N LYS A 4 55.93 34.35 -54.65
CA LYS A 4 55.96 33.23 -53.69
C LYS A 4 55.31 33.58 -52.33
N LEU A 5 55.21 34.86 -51.99
CA LEU A 5 54.56 35.31 -50.75
C LEU A 5 53.02 35.30 -50.89
N LEU A 6 52.49 35.52 -52.10
CA LEU A 6 51.05 35.57 -52.37
C LEU A 6 50.39 34.18 -52.26
N PHE A 7 51.08 33.12 -52.66
CA PHE A 7 50.59 31.73 -52.54
C PHE A 7 50.58 31.22 -51.10
N LEU A 8 51.40 31.78 -50.20
CA LEU A 8 51.40 31.41 -48.79
C LEU A 8 50.19 32.02 -48.04
N LEU A 9 49.68 33.18 -48.50
CA LEU A 9 48.55 33.86 -47.86
C LEU A 9 47.19 33.25 -48.25
N LEU A 10 47.07 32.67 -49.45
CA LEU A 10 45.85 32.00 -49.92
C LEU A 10 45.64 30.59 -49.33
N GLY A 11 46.65 30.01 -48.67
CA GLY A 11 46.57 28.69 -48.03
C GLY A 11 45.96 28.68 -46.62
N ILE A 12 45.73 29.84 -45.99
CA ILE A 12 45.30 29.94 -44.58
C ILE A 12 43.77 30.07 -44.43
N ILE A 13 43.06 30.37 -45.52
CA ILE A 13 41.61 30.66 -45.50
C ILE A 13 40.71 29.42 -45.21
N PRO A 14 41.07 28.14 -45.44
CA PRO A 14 40.15 27.04 -45.17
C PRO A 14 40.03 26.64 -43.68
N CYS A 15 40.83 27.20 -42.76
CA CYS A 15 40.79 26.82 -41.34
C CYS A 15 39.80 27.63 -40.47
N LEU A 16 39.15 28.68 -40.99
CA LEU A 16 38.22 29.50 -40.18
C LEU A 16 36.77 28.97 -40.17
N SER A 17 36.45 27.97 -40.98
CA SER A 17 35.06 27.48 -41.15
C SER A 17 34.67 26.32 -40.22
N TYR A 18 35.50 25.98 -39.22
CA TYR A 18 35.19 24.92 -38.24
C TYR A 18 35.24 25.40 -36.78
N SER A 19 35.07 26.70 -36.54
CA SER A 19 34.62 27.14 -35.21
C SER A 19 33.13 26.81 -35.09
N GLN A 20 32.82 25.53 -34.88
CA GLN A 20 31.51 25.14 -34.36
C GLN A 20 31.49 25.62 -32.91
N THR A 21 31.02 26.84 -32.72
CA THR A 21 30.75 27.41 -31.40
C THR A 21 29.74 26.51 -30.70
N ASN A 22 30.19 25.87 -29.62
CA ASN A 22 29.32 25.05 -28.77
C ASN A 22 28.49 25.97 -27.87
N GLY A 23 27.25 25.58 -27.61
CA GLY A 23 26.47 26.10 -26.50
C GLY A 23 26.51 25.16 -25.31
N LYS A 24 26.26 25.70 -24.11
CA LYS A 24 26.13 24.93 -22.89
C LYS A 24 24.65 24.71 -22.57
N MET A 25 24.28 23.51 -22.17
CA MET A 25 22.93 23.18 -21.71
C MET A 25 22.98 22.69 -20.27
N ILE A 26 22.16 23.30 -19.41
CA ILE A 26 21.97 22.89 -18.01
C ILE A 26 20.59 22.24 -17.89
N LEU A 27 20.59 20.94 -17.63
CA LEU A 27 19.40 20.08 -17.57
C LEU A 27 18.94 19.86 -16.13
N GLN A 28 17.67 20.19 -15.88
CA GLN A 28 16.99 19.97 -14.61
C GLN A 28 15.58 19.36 -14.81
N VAL A 29 15.51 18.04 -14.97
CA VAL A 29 14.28 17.22 -15.05
C VAL A 29 13.85 16.51 -13.74
N THR A 30 12.73 16.90 -13.14
CA THR A 30 12.17 16.16 -11.99
C THR A 30 11.18 15.09 -12.48
N PRO A 31 11.23 13.82 -12.00
CA PRO A 31 12.06 13.26 -10.92
C PRO A 31 13.49 12.86 -11.32
N LYS A 32 14.40 12.72 -10.33
CA LYS A 32 15.84 12.46 -10.52
C LYS A 32 16.19 11.16 -11.26
N ASN A 33 15.26 10.19 -11.31
CA ASN A 33 15.43 8.92 -12.02
C ASN A 33 14.96 8.98 -13.48
N ALA A 34 14.78 10.17 -14.05
CA ALA A 34 14.47 10.33 -15.46
C ALA A 34 15.64 9.89 -16.37
N SER A 35 15.30 9.36 -17.53
CA SER A 35 16.17 9.15 -18.67
C SER A 35 15.85 10.21 -19.73
N ILE A 36 16.90 10.79 -20.30
CA ILE A 36 16.79 11.81 -21.35
C ILE A 36 17.49 11.30 -22.59
N GLU A 37 16.84 11.36 -23.74
CA GLU A 37 17.45 11.09 -25.04
C GLU A 37 17.53 12.39 -25.84
N ILE A 38 18.71 12.72 -26.36
CA ILE A 38 18.93 13.87 -27.25
C ILE A 38 19.61 13.31 -28.51
N GLU A 39 18.96 13.43 -29.68
CA GLU A 39 19.49 12.92 -30.97
C GLU A 39 20.08 11.50 -30.88
N ASN A 40 19.31 10.56 -30.30
CA ASN A 40 19.69 9.15 -30.10
C ASN A 40 20.81 8.89 -29.07
N LYS A 41 21.26 9.91 -28.32
CA LYS A 41 22.17 9.73 -27.17
C LYS A 41 21.36 9.70 -25.88
N LEU A 42 21.44 8.58 -25.16
CA LEU A 42 20.76 8.38 -23.87
C LEU A 42 21.62 8.89 -22.71
N TYR A 43 21.03 9.73 -21.88
CA TYR A 43 21.59 10.28 -20.65
C TYR A 43 20.73 9.83 -19.47
N GLN A 44 21.34 9.09 -18.53
CA GLN A 44 20.68 8.68 -17.28
C GLN A 44 21.06 9.64 -16.15
N LEU A 45 20.05 10.23 -15.50
CA LEU A 45 20.26 11.21 -14.42
C LEU A 45 20.61 10.57 -13.08
N GLY A 46 20.27 9.29 -12.87
CA GLY A 46 20.28 8.62 -11.57
C GLY A 46 21.63 8.59 -10.82
N ASN A 47 22.75 8.78 -11.51
CA ASN A 47 24.11 8.66 -10.93
C ASN A 47 25.02 9.89 -11.18
N LYS A 48 24.51 10.98 -11.77
CA LYS A 48 25.34 12.14 -12.15
C LYS A 48 25.10 13.34 -11.24
N THR A 49 26.08 14.24 -11.22
CA THR A 49 25.97 15.58 -10.61
C THR A 49 24.72 16.26 -11.14
N TRP A 50 23.92 16.79 -10.22
CA TRP A 50 22.64 17.44 -10.51
C TRP A 50 22.75 18.93 -10.17
N PRO A 51 22.46 19.87 -11.08
CA PRO A 51 21.96 19.70 -12.45
C PRO A 51 23.02 19.13 -13.42
N MET A 52 22.57 18.52 -14.52
CA MET A 52 23.46 17.92 -15.53
C MET A 52 23.86 18.97 -16.56
N GLU A 53 25.16 19.10 -16.82
CA GLU A 53 25.70 19.99 -17.84
C GLU A 53 26.09 19.20 -19.09
N ILE A 54 25.69 19.67 -20.27
CA ILE A 54 26.02 19.08 -21.57
C ILE A 54 26.45 20.21 -22.52
N GLU A 55 27.57 20.02 -23.22
CA GLU A 55 27.98 20.89 -24.32
C GLU A 55 27.52 20.27 -25.64
N LEU A 56 26.85 21.07 -26.47
CA LEU A 56 26.32 20.66 -27.78
C LEU A 56 26.59 21.77 -28.80
N PRO A 57 26.80 21.43 -30.08
CA PRO A 57 26.86 22.45 -31.14
C PRO A 57 25.61 23.32 -31.17
N ALA A 58 25.73 24.54 -31.69
CA ALA A 58 24.55 25.36 -31.95
C ALA A 58 23.62 24.66 -32.96
N GLY A 59 22.32 24.60 -32.66
CA GLY A 59 21.35 23.88 -33.47
C GLY A 59 20.03 23.58 -32.75
N SER A 60 19.10 22.97 -33.50
CA SER A 60 17.82 22.50 -32.96
C SER A 60 17.89 20.99 -32.71
N TYR A 61 17.49 20.56 -31.53
CA TYR A 61 17.58 19.17 -31.08
C TYR A 61 16.22 18.66 -30.61
N LYS A 62 15.86 17.43 -30.98
CA LYS A 62 14.72 16.73 -30.36
C LYS A 62 15.17 16.11 -29.05
N ILE A 63 14.43 16.40 -27.98
CA ILE A 63 14.65 15.83 -26.66
C ILE A 63 13.46 14.94 -26.28
N LYS A 64 13.75 13.73 -25.81
CA LYS A 64 12.76 12.83 -25.23
C LYS A 64 13.09 12.61 -23.78
N ILE A 65 12.09 12.77 -22.92
CA ILE A 65 12.25 12.72 -21.47
C ILE A 65 11.27 11.71 -20.94
N TRP A 66 11.80 10.68 -20.32
CA TRP A 66 11.01 9.62 -19.71
C TRP A 66 11.44 9.44 -18.27
N ALA A 67 10.51 9.06 -17.40
CA ALA A 67 10.87 8.61 -16.06
C ALA A 67 9.98 7.46 -15.65
N PRO A 68 10.45 6.64 -14.70
CA PRO A 68 9.61 5.66 -14.06
C PRO A 68 8.30 6.26 -13.61
N THR A 69 7.19 5.60 -13.92
CA THR A 69 5.80 5.97 -13.56
C THR A 69 5.22 7.20 -14.27
N ARG A 70 5.99 7.89 -15.11
CA ARG A 70 5.59 9.15 -15.76
C ARG A 70 5.38 8.96 -17.26
N LYS A 71 4.56 9.84 -17.86
CA LYS A 71 4.37 9.88 -19.30
C LYS A 71 5.64 10.37 -20.00
N LEU A 72 5.99 9.74 -21.12
CA LEU A 72 7.04 10.23 -22.03
C LEU A 72 6.67 11.63 -22.53
N ILE A 73 7.63 12.56 -22.46
CA ILE A 73 7.53 13.89 -23.03
C ILE A 73 8.51 13.99 -24.18
N GLU A 74 8.05 14.52 -25.31
CA GLU A 74 8.89 14.91 -26.43
C GLU A 74 8.85 16.44 -26.54
N ASP A 75 10.01 17.07 -26.69
CA ASP A 75 10.17 18.51 -26.77
C ASP A 75 11.23 18.84 -27.83
N THR A 76 11.31 20.11 -28.22
CA THR A 76 12.36 20.60 -29.13
C THR A 76 13.09 21.75 -28.44
N ILE A 77 14.41 21.65 -28.38
CA ILE A 77 15.28 22.69 -27.80
C ILE A 77 16.15 23.31 -28.88
N VAL A 78 16.46 24.60 -28.72
CA VAL A 78 17.37 25.32 -29.60
C VAL A 78 18.55 25.80 -28.76
N ILE A 79 19.75 25.47 -29.20
CA ILE A 79 21.01 25.83 -28.54
C ILE A 79 21.69 26.89 -29.40
N GLU A 80 21.96 28.04 -28.82
CA GLU A 80 22.70 29.13 -29.48
C GLU A 80 24.20 29.03 -29.15
N ALA A 81 25.02 29.47 -30.10
CA ALA A 81 26.47 29.58 -29.96
C ALA A 81 26.85 30.42 -28.72
N ASP A 82 27.85 29.97 -27.96
CA ASP A 82 28.41 30.70 -26.81
C ASP A 82 27.39 31.10 -25.73
N SER A 83 26.22 30.45 -25.74
CA SER A 83 25.12 30.70 -24.80
C SER A 83 24.97 29.54 -23.81
N THR A 84 24.28 29.80 -22.69
CA THR A 84 23.86 28.76 -21.75
C THR A 84 22.33 28.63 -21.75
N LEU A 85 21.82 27.50 -22.21
CA LEU A 85 20.41 27.15 -22.14
C LEU A 85 20.10 26.45 -20.81
N TYR A 86 19.19 27.02 -20.02
CA TYR A 86 18.64 26.37 -18.82
C TYR A 86 17.34 25.65 -19.18
N TYR A 87 17.37 24.32 -19.23
CA TYR A 87 16.20 23.50 -19.50
C TYR A 87 15.71 22.82 -18.22
N ARG A 88 14.62 23.36 -17.65
CA ARG A 88 13.95 22.79 -16.48
C ARG A 88 12.61 22.19 -16.86
N LYS A 89 12.39 20.92 -16.53
CA LYS A 89 11.11 20.23 -16.76
C LYS A 89 10.68 19.46 -15.53
N ASN A 90 9.38 19.47 -15.25
CA ASN A 90 8.80 18.62 -14.21
C ASN A 90 7.78 17.66 -14.82
N LEU A 91 8.00 16.36 -14.64
CA LEU A 91 7.13 15.30 -15.14
C LEU A 91 5.98 15.07 -14.16
N ASN A 92 4.95 15.90 -14.26
CA ASN A 92 3.80 15.86 -13.35
C ASN A 92 2.75 14.80 -13.74
N THR A 93 2.76 14.35 -15.00
CA THR A 93 1.72 13.45 -15.51
C THR A 93 2.15 11.99 -15.35
N LEU A 94 1.35 11.22 -14.60
CA LEU A 94 1.51 9.77 -14.48
C LEU A 94 1.21 9.07 -15.81
N SER A 95 1.94 7.97 -16.07
CA SER A 95 1.59 7.08 -17.18
C SER A 95 0.30 6.32 -16.87
N GLU A 96 -0.44 5.92 -17.91
CA GLU A 96 -1.73 5.24 -17.74
C GLU A 96 -1.54 3.82 -17.16
N GLU A 97 -0.44 3.17 -17.52
CA GLU A 97 -0.03 1.88 -16.99
C GLU A 97 0.25 1.98 -15.49
N TYR A 98 0.91 3.06 -15.05
CA TYR A 98 1.19 3.28 -13.64
C TYR A 98 -0.06 3.60 -12.83
N LYS A 99 -0.99 4.40 -13.37
CA LYS A 99 -2.30 4.62 -12.72
C LYS A 99 -3.03 3.29 -12.52
N THR A 100 -3.13 2.49 -13.59
CA THR A 100 -3.75 1.16 -13.54
C THR A 100 -3.10 0.26 -12.49
N TYR A 101 -1.76 0.29 -12.40
CA TYR A 101 -1.02 -0.42 -11.36
C TYR A 101 -1.36 0.08 -9.96
N ASN A 102 -1.39 1.40 -9.76
CA ASN A 102 -1.69 2.01 -8.47
C ASN A 102 -3.12 1.68 -8.00
N ASP A 103 -4.09 1.67 -8.90
CA ASP A 103 -5.48 1.28 -8.60
C ASP A 103 -5.57 -0.20 -8.20
N LYS A 104 -4.88 -1.08 -8.95
CA LYS A 104 -4.77 -2.50 -8.58
C LYS A 104 -4.09 -2.70 -7.23
N LEU A 105 -3.08 -1.89 -6.91
CA LEU A 105 -2.37 -1.96 -5.63
C LEU A 105 -3.26 -1.49 -4.48
N ALA A 106 -3.99 -0.39 -4.66
CA ALA A 106 -4.97 0.09 -3.70
C ALA A 106 -6.08 -0.94 -3.45
N TYR A 107 -6.59 -1.56 -4.52
CA TYR A 107 -7.56 -2.65 -4.44
C TYR A 107 -7.00 -3.85 -3.65
N TYR A 108 -5.76 -4.27 -3.94
CA TYR A 108 -5.08 -5.34 -3.21
C TYR A 108 -5.01 -5.04 -1.71
N HIS A 109 -4.58 -3.84 -1.32
CA HIS A 109 -4.48 -3.45 0.09
C HIS A 109 -5.85 -3.41 0.77
N LYS A 110 -6.87 -2.85 0.11
CA LYS A 110 -8.25 -2.85 0.61
C LYS A 110 -8.74 -4.27 0.86
N GLN A 111 -8.58 -5.18 -0.10
CA GLN A 111 -9.01 -6.56 0.05
C GLN A 111 -8.24 -7.32 1.13
N LYS A 112 -6.93 -7.06 1.27
CA LYS A 112 -6.13 -7.62 2.35
C LYS A 112 -6.61 -7.15 3.73
N LEU A 113 -6.90 -5.86 3.88
CA LEU A 113 -7.46 -5.29 5.11
C LEU A 113 -8.85 -5.85 5.42
N LEU A 114 -9.71 -6.02 4.43
CA LEU A 114 -11.03 -6.64 4.62
C LEU A 114 -10.93 -8.08 5.13
N LYS A 115 -9.98 -8.88 4.64
CA LYS A 115 -9.74 -10.24 5.14
C LYS A 115 -9.32 -10.24 6.61
N ILE A 116 -8.40 -9.36 6.99
CA ILE A 116 -7.95 -9.22 8.38
C ILE A 116 -9.11 -8.71 9.26
N GLY A 117 -9.89 -7.74 8.77
CA GLY A 117 -11.04 -7.19 9.47
C GLY A 117 -12.14 -8.21 9.72
N LEU A 118 -12.40 -9.12 8.76
CA LEU A 118 -13.36 -10.21 8.95
C LEU A 118 -12.93 -11.18 10.05
N ILE A 119 -11.65 -11.56 10.09
CA ILE A 119 -11.10 -12.41 11.17
C ILE A 119 -11.19 -11.69 12.52
N GLY A 120 -10.87 -10.40 12.56
CA GLY A 120 -10.99 -9.59 13.77
C GLY A 120 -12.43 -9.50 14.28
N LEU A 121 -13.41 -9.35 13.37
CA LEU A 121 -14.83 -9.32 13.70
C LEU A 121 -15.31 -10.68 14.25
N ASP A 122 -14.89 -11.79 13.64
CA ASP A 122 -15.19 -13.16 14.07
C ASP A 122 -14.74 -13.42 15.52
N ILE A 123 -13.49 -13.09 15.82
CA ILE A 123 -12.91 -13.19 17.18
C ILE A 123 -13.67 -12.27 18.15
N GLY A 124 -13.95 -11.03 17.75
CA GLY A 124 -14.64 -10.05 18.57
C GLY A 124 -16.04 -10.50 18.97
N VAL A 125 -16.84 -10.98 18.01
CA VAL A 125 -18.20 -11.49 18.28
C VAL A 125 -18.15 -12.74 19.15
N THR A 126 -17.21 -13.64 18.91
CA THR A 126 -17.02 -14.85 19.73
C THR A 126 -16.71 -14.50 21.18
N ALA A 127 -15.76 -13.59 21.41
CA ALA A 127 -15.38 -13.15 22.74
C ALA A 127 -16.53 -12.44 23.46
N ALA A 128 -17.20 -11.49 22.80
CA ALA A 128 -18.33 -10.76 23.38
C ALA A 128 -19.50 -11.67 23.74
N THR A 129 -19.86 -12.60 22.86
CA THR A 129 -20.95 -13.55 23.09
C THR A 129 -20.60 -14.51 24.23
N THR A 130 -19.37 -15.01 24.27
CA THR A 130 -18.87 -15.88 25.34
C THR A 130 -18.90 -15.18 26.69
N ALA A 131 -18.40 -13.93 26.76
CA ALA A 131 -18.45 -13.12 27.98
C ALA A 131 -19.89 -12.88 28.45
N PHE A 132 -20.82 -12.60 27.52
CA PHE A 132 -22.22 -12.43 27.84
C PHE A 132 -22.87 -13.72 28.39
N ILE A 133 -22.54 -14.88 27.82
CA ILE A 133 -23.00 -16.19 28.33
C ILE A 133 -22.49 -16.41 29.76
N PHE A 134 -21.20 -16.16 30.03
CA PHE A 134 -20.64 -16.29 31.38
C PHE A 134 -21.29 -15.35 32.39
N ALA A 135 -21.53 -14.08 32.02
CA ALA A 135 -22.22 -13.14 32.90
C ALA A 135 -23.64 -13.61 33.27
N LYS A 136 -24.35 -14.28 32.35
CA LYS A 136 -25.66 -14.89 32.65
C LYS A 136 -25.55 -16.14 33.51
N LYS A 137 -24.50 -16.94 33.31
CA LYS A 137 -24.20 -18.10 34.14
C LYS A 137 -23.92 -17.69 35.59
N ASP A 138 -23.04 -16.72 35.80
CA ASP A 138 -22.67 -16.24 37.14
C ASP A 138 -23.90 -15.74 37.92
N ARG A 139 -24.83 -15.07 37.23
CA ARG A 139 -26.10 -14.66 37.82
C ARG A 139 -26.97 -15.85 38.23
N ALA A 140 -27.09 -16.87 37.36
CA ALA A 140 -27.85 -18.07 37.68
C ALA A 140 -27.23 -18.86 38.84
N ASP A 141 -25.90 -18.95 38.89
CA ASP A 141 -25.16 -19.61 39.97
C ASP A 141 -25.31 -18.84 41.29
N ASN A 142 -25.29 -17.50 41.26
CA ASN A 142 -25.57 -16.67 42.43
C ASN A 142 -27.02 -16.87 42.95
N ASP A 143 -28.01 -16.84 42.05
CA ASP A 143 -29.40 -17.07 42.44
C ASP A 143 -29.59 -18.49 43.03
N LYS A 144 -28.87 -19.49 42.51
CA LYS A 144 -28.85 -20.85 43.07
C LYS A 144 -28.29 -20.86 44.49
N ASN A 145 -27.17 -20.16 44.74
CA ASN A 145 -26.60 -20.06 46.07
C ASN A 145 -27.58 -19.41 47.07
N ILE A 146 -28.36 -18.42 46.64
CA ILE A 146 -29.41 -17.80 47.47
C ILE A 146 -30.54 -18.79 47.78
N VAL A 147 -30.94 -19.63 46.81
CA VAL A 147 -31.91 -20.71 47.05
C VAL A 147 -31.41 -21.66 48.14
N ASP A 148 -30.13 -22.06 48.07
CA ASP A 148 -29.53 -22.97 49.05
C ASP A 148 -29.47 -22.35 50.46
N ILE A 149 -29.20 -21.05 50.56
CA ILE A 149 -29.23 -20.30 51.83
C ILE A 149 -30.66 -20.24 52.40
N ASN A 150 -31.63 -19.80 51.59
CA ASN A 150 -33.03 -19.64 52.04
C ASN A 150 -33.68 -20.98 52.38
N SER A 151 -33.31 -22.05 51.66
CA SER A 151 -33.73 -23.42 51.97
C SER A 151 -33.30 -23.84 53.38
N LYS A 152 -32.03 -23.60 53.74
CA LYS A 152 -31.51 -23.88 55.09
C LYS A 152 -32.21 -23.03 56.16
N ALA A 153 -32.43 -21.74 55.89
CA ALA A 153 -33.14 -20.84 56.81
C ALA A 153 -34.59 -21.32 57.07
N TYR A 154 -35.29 -21.74 56.03
CA TYR A 154 -36.64 -22.30 56.16
C TYR A 154 -36.66 -23.60 56.98
N GLN A 155 -35.72 -24.51 56.72
CA GLN A 155 -35.62 -25.80 57.44
C GLN A 155 -35.24 -25.66 58.91
N THR A 156 -34.51 -24.59 59.27
CA THR A 156 -34.02 -24.36 60.64
C THR A 156 -34.90 -23.42 61.46
N SER A 157 -35.94 -22.81 60.85
CA SER A 157 -36.84 -21.89 61.53
C SER A 157 -37.82 -22.63 62.46
N VAL A 158 -37.90 -22.18 63.71
CA VAL A 158 -38.76 -22.77 64.76
C VAL A 158 -39.95 -21.89 65.17
N ASN A 159 -39.89 -20.58 64.88
CA ASN A 159 -40.96 -19.64 65.20
C ASN A 159 -41.99 -19.59 64.03
N PRO A 160 -43.31 -19.72 64.28
CA PRO A 160 -44.33 -19.69 63.23
C PRO A 160 -44.26 -18.49 62.26
N GLU A 161 -43.97 -17.29 62.77
CA GLU A 161 -43.84 -16.09 61.92
C GLU A 161 -42.57 -16.16 61.05
N ASN A 162 -41.45 -16.62 61.63
CA ASN A 162 -40.20 -16.80 60.89
C ASN A 162 -40.32 -17.90 59.84
N ILE A 163 -41.08 -18.97 60.12
CA ILE A 163 -41.37 -20.04 59.16
C ILE A 163 -42.12 -19.48 57.96
N LYS A 164 -43.13 -18.62 58.19
CA LYS A 164 -43.90 -18.00 57.10
C LYS A 164 -43.03 -17.09 56.23
N LEU A 165 -42.19 -16.26 56.84
CA LEU A 165 -41.26 -15.39 56.13
C LEU A 165 -40.22 -16.19 55.33
N ALA A 166 -39.51 -17.12 55.98
CA ALA A 166 -38.48 -17.95 55.35
C ALA A 166 -39.05 -18.80 54.21
N LYS A 167 -40.31 -19.27 54.35
CA LYS A 167 -41.04 -19.96 53.28
C LYS A 167 -41.23 -19.06 52.05
N SER A 168 -41.68 -17.82 52.26
CA SER A 168 -41.86 -16.84 51.17
C SER A 168 -40.54 -16.54 50.48
N GLU A 169 -39.49 -16.22 51.24
CA GLU A 169 -38.17 -15.91 50.71
C GLU A 169 -37.54 -17.08 49.94
N TYR A 170 -37.78 -18.31 50.40
CA TYR A 170 -37.39 -19.51 49.68
C TYR A 170 -38.11 -19.61 48.32
N PHE A 171 -39.45 -19.51 48.29
CA PHE A 171 -40.18 -19.59 47.02
C PHE A 171 -39.82 -18.48 46.04
N ASP A 172 -39.65 -17.24 46.52
CA ASP A 172 -39.20 -16.12 45.70
C ASP A 172 -37.80 -16.37 45.13
N SER A 173 -36.88 -16.93 45.92
CA SER A 173 -35.54 -17.29 45.44
C SER A 173 -35.57 -18.41 44.39
N VAL A 174 -36.44 -19.41 44.56
CA VAL A 174 -36.63 -20.50 43.59
C VAL A 174 -37.14 -19.95 42.26
N GLU A 175 -38.09 -19.02 42.30
CA GLU A 175 -38.61 -18.38 41.08
C GLU A 175 -37.53 -17.55 40.39
N ARG A 176 -36.76 -16.73 41.14
CA ARG A 176 -35.62 -15.97 40.60
C ARG A 176 -34.60 -16.87 39.92
N TYR A 177 -34.19 -17.96 40.58
CA TYR A 177 -33.27 -18.94 40.02
C TYR A 177 -33.84 -19.60 38.74
N LYS A 178 -35.11 -20.01 38.74
CA LYS A 178 -35.74 -20.59 37.54
C LYS A 178 -35.68 -19.61 36.36
N LYS A 179 -35.98 -18.34 36.61
CA LYS A 179 -35.94 -17.28 35.59
C LYS A 179 -34.52 -17.01 35.09
N SER A 180 -33.54 -16.89 35.98
CA SER A 180 -32.15 -16.64 35.59
C SER A 180 -31.52 -17.84 34.88
N ASN A 181 -31.77 -19.06 35.36
CA ASN A 181 -31.32 -20.29 34.71
C ASN A 181 -31.96 -20.50 33.33
N SER A 182 -33.27 -20.24 33.19
CA SER A 182 -33.94 -20.28 31.89
C SER A 182 -33.34 -19.26 30.92
N THR A 183 -33.12 -18.02 31.39
CA THR A 183 -32.47 -16.97 30.59
C THR A 183 -31.06 -17.38 30.17
N TYR A 184 -30.25 -17.91 31.09
CA TYR A 184 -28.90 -18.42 30.80
C TYR A 184 -28.95 -19.52 29.74
N LYS A 185 -29.83 -20.53 29.86
CA LYS A 185 -29.96 -21.61 28.88
C LYS A 185 -30.33 -21.09 27.50
N SER A 186 -31.33 -20.20 27.41
CA SER A 186 -31.74 -19.61 26.14
C SER A 186 -30.62 -18.79 25.50
N VAL A 187 -29.90 -17.99 26.30
CA VAL A 187 -28.76 -17.19 25.83
C VAL A 187 -27.58 -18.08 25.44
N ALA A 188 -27.30 -19.15 26.17
CA ALA A 188 -26.21 -20.07 25.85
C ALA A 188 -26.48 -20.80 24.54
N ILE A 189 -27.68 -21.36 24.36
CA ILE A 189 -28.08 -22.03 23.12
C ILE A 189 -28.06 -21.05 21.94
N GLY A 190 -28.69 -19.89 22.09
CA GLY A 190 -28.73 -18.87 21.05
C GLY A 190 -27.35 -18.32 20.70
N GLY A 191 -26.54 -18.01 21.71
CA GLY A 191 -25.18 -17.50 21.54
C GLY A 191 -24.26 -18.50 20.85
N LEU A 192 -24.30 -19.78 21.24
CA LEU A 192 -23.53 -20.83 20.56
C LEU A 192 -23.94 -21.01 19.10
N ALA A 193 -25.25 -20.91 18.79
CA ALA A 193 -25.74 -20.97 17.42
C ALA A 193 -25.21 -19.79 16.59
N VAL A 194 -25.22 -18.57 17.14
CA VAL A 194 -24.68 -17.37 16.48
C VAL A 194 -23.18 -17.51 16.21
N ILE A 195 -22.39 -17.93 17.22
CA ILE A 195 -20.94 -18.16 17.04
C ILE A 195 -20.69 -19.18 15.93
N THR A 196 -21.41 -20.31 15.94
CA THR A 196 -21.26 -21.37 14.94
C THR A 196 -21.55 -20.86 13.51
N ILE A 197 -22.63 -20.09 13.34
CA ILE A 197 -22.99 -19.53 12.03
C ILE A 197 -21.92 -18.55 11.55
N ILE A 198 -21.48 -17.63 12.42
CA ILE A 198 -20.49 -16.61 12.05
C ILE A 198 -19.15 -17.26 11.70
N ASN A 199 -18.62 -18.13 12.56
CA ASN A 199 -17.37 -18.83 12.30
C ASN A 199 -17.46 -19.69 11.03
N GLY A 200 -18.59 -20.37 10.81
CA GLY A 200 -18.85 -21.15 9.60
C GLY A 200 -18.81 -20.29 8.33
N LEU A 201 -19.47 -19.14 8.34
CA LEU A 201 -19.45 -18.18 7.21
C LEU A 201 -18.06 -17.60 6.99
N THR A 202 -17.33 -17.26 8.06
CA THR A 202 -15.96 -16.76 8.01
C THR A 202 -15.04 -17.79 7.36
N ILE A 203 -15.09 -19.05 7.81
CA ILE A 203 -14.29 -20.15 7.26
C ILE A 203 -14.63 -20.40 5.79
N LEU A 204 -15.91 -20.48 5.43
CA LEU A 204 -16.34 -20.68 4.04
C LEU A 204 -15.83 -19.55 3.13
N LYS A 205 -15.86 -18.31 3.61
CA LYS A 205 -15.32 -17.16 2.87
C LYS A 205 -13.81 -17.24 2.71
N ILE A 206 -13.07 -17.60 3.75
CA ILE A 206 -11.61 -17.80 3.68
C ILE A 206 -11.25 -18.91 2.67
N ILE A 207 -11.99 -20.03 2.66
CA ILE A 207 -11.78 -21.12 1.71
C ILE A 207 -12.10 -20.66 0.28
N LYS A 208 -13.18 -19.91 0.06
CA LYS A 208 -13.51 -19.37 -1.26
C LYS A 208 -12.43 -18.40 -1.75
N ASP A 209 -11.91 -17.57 -0.85
CA ASP A 209 -10.89 -16.58 -1.13
C ASP A 209 -9.48 -17.17 -1.27
N SER A 210 -9.23 -18.38 -0.74
CA SER A 210 -7.95 -19.09 -0.91
C SER A 210 -7.83 -19.75 -2.27
N LYS A 211 -8.95 -20.14 -2.90
CA LYS A 211 -8.98 -20.66 -4.28
C LYS A 211 -8.55 -19.62 -5.31
N ASN A 212 -8.76 -18.33 -5.01
CA ASN A 212 -8.36 -17.21 -5.86
C ASN A 212 -7.45 -16.26 -5.05
N PRO A 213 -6.19 -16.64 -4.80
CA PRO A 213 -5.30 -15.85 -3.97
C PRO A 213 -5.11 -14.46 -4.59
N LEU A 214 -5.19 -13.44 -3.75
CA LEU A 214 -4.90 -12.06 -4.16
C LEU A 214 -3.42 -11.98 -4.52
N THR A 215 -3.13 -11.81 -5.80
CA THR A 215 -1.77 -11.58 -6.28
C THR A 215 -1.42 -10.12 -6.06
N LYS A 216 -0.28 -9.85 -5.42
CA LYS A 216 0.25 -8.49 -5.32
C LYS A 216 0.57 -8.03 -6.75
N PRO A 217 -0.01 -6.92 -7.25
CA PRO A 217 0.33 -6.44 -8.57
C PRO A 217 1.81 -6.06 -8.59
N ILE A 218 2.46 -6.32 -9.73
CA ILE A 218 3.85 -5.95 -10.00
C ILE A 218 3.82 -4.94 -11.13
N PHE A 219 4.52 -3.82 -10.95
CA PHE A 219 4.72 -2.85 -12.01
C PHE A 219 5.93 -3.29 -12.83
N ASP A 220 5.69 -3.68 -14.08
CA ASP A 220 6.75 -4.01 -15.03
C ASP A 220 7.10 -2.76 -15.83
N GLU A 221 8.34 -2.30 -15.69
CA GLU A 221 8.76 -1.02 -16.21
C GLU A 221 9.45 -1.20 -17.56
N LYS A 222 8.80 -0.73 -18.62
CA LYS A 222 9.37 -0.72 -19.96
C LYS A 222 9.88 0.69 -20.24
N ASN A 223 11.19 0.88 -20.23
CA ASN A 223 11.79 2.14 -20.66
C ASN A 223 11.64 2.25 -22.18
N PRO A 224 10.85 3.20 -22.73
CA PRO A 224 10.70 3.35 -24.16
C PRO A 224 11.97 3.89 -24.84
N LEU A 225 12.89 4.48 -24.06
CA LEU A 225 14.16 5.05 -24.55
C LEU A 225 15.32 4.06 -24.49
N SER A 226 15.17 2.91 -23.84
CA SER A 226 16.19 1.87 -23.85
C SER A 226 15.67 0.61 -24.54
N LYS A 227 16.54 -0.11 -25.26
CA LYS A 227 16.23 -1.44 -25.80
C LYS A 227 16.11 -2.51 -24.69
N THR A 228 16.01 -2.12 -23.42
CA THR A 228 16.16 -2.97 -22.24
C THR A 228 14.94 -2.82 -21.33
N THR A 229 14.34 -3.93 -20.92
CA THR A 229 13.22 -3.97 -19.96
C THR A 229 13.72 -4.00 -18.52
N PHE A 230 13.12 -3.20 -17.62
CA PHE A 230 13.46 -3.17 -16.19
C PHE A 230 12.34 -3.81 -15.37
N LYS A 231 12.65 -4.87 -14.61
CA LYS A 231 11.69 -5.45 -13.65
C LYS A 231 11.92 -4.87 -12.27
N ILE A 232 11.01 -4.02 -11.79
CA ILE A 232 11.04 -3.58 -10.39
C ILE A 232 10.40 -4.65 -9.51
N ARG A 233 11.23 -5.41 -8.80
CA ARG A 233 10.76 -6.29 -7.72
C ARG A 233 10.69 -5.50 -6.43
N ASN A 234 9.50 -5.04 -6.07
CA ASN A 234 9.28 -4.39 -4.79
C ASN A 234 9.20 -5.48 -3.70
N ASN A 235 10.37 -5.97 -3.27
CA ASN A 235 10.53 -6.92 -2.17
C ASN A 235 9.92 -6.25 -0.94
N GLY A 236 8.75 -6.74 -0.55
CA GLY A 236 7.91 -6.08 0.45
C GLY A 236 8.52 -6.14 1.83
N TYR A 237 9.45 -5.25 2.12
CA TYR A 237 9.85 -4.80 3.45
C TYR A 237 10.30 -3.35 3.34
N SER A 238 9.94 -2.56 4.34
CA SER A 238 10.28 -1.15 4.54
C SER A 238 11.78 -0.94 4.73
N ASN A 239 12.57 -1.24 3.70
CA ASN A 239 13.98 -0.89 3.63
C ASN A 239 14.09 0.36 2.73
N PRO A 240 14.57 1.51 3.24
CA PRO A 240 14.75 2.73 2.44
C PRO A 240 15.79 2.56 1.31
N ASN A 241 16.52 1.44 1.27
CA ASN A 241 17.43 1.11 0.18
C ASN A 241 16.71 0.33 -0.93
N PHE A 242 16.11 1.07 -1.87
CA PHE A 242 15.65 0.54 -3.15
C PHE A 242 16.86 -0.04 -3.92
N GLN A 243 17.00 -1.36 -3.93
CA GLN A 243 17.97 -2.02 -4.81
C GLN A 243 17.30 -2.38 -6.14
N PHE A 244 17.79 -1.78 -7.22
CA PHE A 244 17.43 -2.13 -8.58
C PHE A 244 18.17 -3.42 -8.96
N GLN A 245 17.45 -4.54 -9.12
CA GLN A 245 18.03 -5.71 -9.79
C GLN A 245 17.92 -5.51 -11.30
N ILE A 246 19.04 -5.12 -11.92
CA ILE A 246 19.15 -5.05 -13.37
C ILE A 246 19.36 -6.47 -13.88
N THR A 247 18.43 -6.99 -14.68
CA THR A 247 18.60 -8.26 -15.39
C THR A 247 18.82 -7.94 -16.86
N TYR A 248 19.96 -8.34 -17.41
CA TYR A 248 20.21 -8.24 -18.85
C TYR A 248 19.59 -9.46 -19.52
N SER A 249 18.70 -9.24 -20.49
CA SER A 249 18.26 -10.28 -21.43
C SER A 249 18.99 -9.99 -22.73
N PHE A 250 19.92 -10.86 -23.10
CA PHE A 250 20.55 -10.87 -24.42
C PHE A 250 19.61 -11.54 -25.43
#